data_AF-A0A314ZGB8-F1
#
_entry.id   AF-A0A314ZGB8-F1
#
_cell.length_a   1.000
_cell.length_b   1.000
_cell.length_c   1.000
_cell.angle_alpha   90.00
_cell.angle_beta   90.00
_cell.angle_gamma   90.00
#
_symmetry.space_group_name_H-M   'P 1'
#
loop_
_entity.id
_entity.type
_entity.pdbx_description
1 polymer ?
#
loop_
_entity_poly.entity_id
_entity_poly.type
_entity_poly.pdbx_seq_one_letter_code
_entity_poly.pdbx_strand_id
1 'polypeptide(L)'
;MDNNKNGVDEQQEDKSKPMNEDANVDQMETDKSGPPLSSKDSFEVPFSRAFPESRRPILQKDWPTVKSALESYGISCTLNLVECSMTASLSSKARGNPLYMNLRARMLLLLLAIGVPAYMVNIYL
;
A
#
# COMPACT_ATOMS: atom_id res chain seq x y z
N MET A 1 -21.33 -54.68 44.40
CA MET A 1 -21.52 -55.23 43.06
C MET A 1 -20.16 -55.31 42.43
N ASP A 2 -19.76 -56.56 42.31
CA ASP A 2 -18.44 -57.05 41.97
C ASP A 2 -18.09 -56.85 40.49
N ASN A 3 -16.78 -56.71 40.29
CA ASN A 3 -15.97 -57.30 39.22
C ASN A 3 -16.12 -56.84 37.77
N ASN A 4 -14.94 -56.47 37.23
CA ASN A 4 -14.24 -57.02 36.05
C ASN A 4 -13.79 -55.89 35.11
N LYS A 5 -12.57 -55.86 34.54
CA LYS A 5 -11.65 -56.97 34.23
C LYS A 5 -10.29 -56.38 33.83
N ASN A 6 -9.21 -56.97 34.35
CA ASN A 6 -7.93 -57.36 33.69
C ASN A 6 -7.11 -56.28 32.94
N GLY A 7 -5.77 -56.19 32.97
CA GLY A 7 -4.61 -57.04 33.33
C GLY A 7 -3.42 -56.43 32.53
N VAL A 8 -2.28 -56.05 33.15
CA VAL A 8 -0.99 -56.79 33.21
C VAL A 8 -0.48 -57.16 31.79
N ASP A 9 0.68 -56.79 31.24
CA ASP A 9 2.12 -56.73 31.65
C ASP A 9 2.81 -55.58 30.84
N GLU A 10 3.73 -54.75 31.31
CA GLU A 10 5.12 -54.94 31.81
C GLU A 10 6.22 -55.25 30.74
N GLN A 11 7.21 -54.33 30.71
CA GLN A 11 8.64 -54.46 30.35
C GLN A 11 9.17 -54.14 28.91
N GLN A 12 9.86 -52.98 28.84
CA GLN A 12 11.19 -52.66 28.26
C GLN A 12 12.05 -53.85 27.76
N GLU A 13 12.97 -53.82 26.79
CA GLU A 13 13.83 -52.81 26.14
C GLU A 13 14.58 -53.54 25.00
N ASP A 14 15.05 -52.84 23.95
CA ASP A 14 16.45 -52.91 23.44
C ASP A 14 16.57 -52.51 21.96
N LYS A 15 17.56 -51.66 21.73
CA LYS A 15 18.03 -51.10 20.47
C LYS A 15 18.63 -52.20 19.58
N SER A 16 18.40 -52.06 18.28
CA SER A 16 19.40 -52.39 17.25
C SER A 16 19.19 -51.49 16.02
N LYS A 17 20.12 -50.57 15.79
CA LYS A 17 20.36 -49.85 14.51
C LYS A 17 21.29 -50.75 13.65
N PRO A 18 21.52 -50.61 12.30
CA PRO A 18 21.19 -49.49 11.39
C PRO A 18 20.88 -49.82 9.90
N MET A 19 20.66 -48.75 9.11
CA MET A 19 20.95 -48.54 7.66
C MET A 19 20.00 -49.01 6.53
N ASN A 20 19.40 -48.03 5.85
CA ASN A 20 19.42 -47.80 4.39
C ASN A 20 18.92 -46.34 4.18
N GLU A 21 19.79 -45.36 3.97
CA GLU A 21 20.32 -44.89 2.67
C GLU A 21 19.22 -44.46 1.67
N ASP A 22 19.26 -43.15 1.39
CA ASP A 22 18.84 -42.47 0.16
C ASP A 22 17.34 -42.36 -0.18
N ALA A 23 16.72 -41.35 0.43
CA ALA A 23 15.81 -40.48 -0.32
C ALA A 23 16.25 -39.03 -0.11
N ASN A 24 17.15 -38.60 -0.99
CA ASN A 24 17.45 -37.19 -1.25
C ASN A 24 16.15 -36.46 -1.58
N VAL A 25 15.54 -35.86 -0.58
CA VAL A 25 14.55 -34.80 -0.75
C VAL A 25 15.31 -33.51 -0.55
N ASP A 26 15.82 -33.01 -1.67
CA ASP A 26 16.37 -31.67 -1.83
C ASP A 26 15.46 -30.68 -1.08
N GLN A 27 15.91 -30.24 0.09
CA GLN A 27 15.28 -29.13 0.79
C GLN A 27 15.58 -27.92 -0.07
N MET A 28 14.64 -27.59 -0.96
CA MET A 28 14.74 -26.37 -1.76
C MET A 28 14.87 -25.18 -0.81
N GLU A 29 16.09 -24.68 -0.64
CA GLU A 29 16.33 -23.35 -0.12
C GLU A 29 15.69 -22.40 -1.11
N THR A 30 14.45 -22.02 -0.83
CA THR A 30 13.80 -20.93 -1.52
C THR A 30 14.48 -19.67 -1.02
N ASP A 31 15.53 -19.27 -1.73
CA ASP A 31 16.14 -17.96 -1.66
C ASP A 31 15.00 -16.92 -1.75
N LYS A 32 14.67 -16.32 -0.61
CA LYS A 32 13.68 -15.25 -0.52
C LYS A 32 14.30 -13.94 -1.00
N SER A 33 14.92 -13.92 -2.18
CA SER A 33 15.16 -12.68 -2.93
C SER A 33 13.90 -12.32 -3.74
N GLY A 34 12.79 -12.12 -3.03
CA GLY A 34 11.74 -11.23 -3.51
C GLY A 34 12.04 -9.82 -2.96
N PRO A 35 11.78 -8.73 -3.71
CA PRO A 35 11.89 -7.39 -3.13
C PRO A 35 11.11 -7.38 -1.81
N PRO A 36 11.66 -6.80 -0.73
CA PRO A 36 11.05 -6.86 0.59
C PRO A 36 9.60 -6.44 0.43
N LEU A 37 8.69 -7.34 0.84
CA LEU A 37 7.25 -7.07 0.93
C LEU A 37 7.09 -5.68 1.51
N SER A 38 6.82 -4.72 0.62
CA SER A 38 7.00 -3.31 0.88
C SER A 38 6.26 -3.00 2.16
N SER A 39 7.02 -2.52 3.14
CA SER A 39 6.57 -2.00 4.41
C SER A 39 5.16 -1.44 4.30
N LYS A 40 4.23 -2.07 5.02
CA LYS A 40 2.80 -1.78 5.09
C LYS A 40 2.47 -0.38 5.66
N ASP A 41 3.47 0.48 5.81
CA ASP A 41 3.40 1.71 6.60
C ASP A 41 3.98 2.95 5.91
N SER A 42 4.26 2.91 4.60
CA SER A 42 4.56 4.14 3.86
C SER A 42 3.30 4.65 3.14
N PHE A 43 2.47 5.39 3.86
CA PHE A 43 1.28 6.08 3.30
C PHE A 43 1.65 7.32 2.45
N GLU A 44 2.93 7.60 2.26
CA GLU A 44 3.48 8.79 1.59
C GLU A 44 3.86 8.56 0.12
N VAL A 45 3.29 7.55 -0.54
CA VAL A 45 3.58 7.32 -1.96
C VAL A 45 2.93 8.43 -2.81
N PRO A 46 3.71 9.16 -3.65
CA PRO A 46 3.16 10.14 -4.58
C PRO A 46 2.27 9.48 -5.62
N PHE A 47 1.15 10.12 -5.95
CA PHE A 47 0.21 9.63 -6.96
C PHE A 47 0.08 10.64 -8.11
N SER A 48 0.06 10.14 -9.33
CA SER A 48 -0.04 10.95 -10.54
C SER A 48 -1.28 10.62 -11.36
N ARG A 49 -1.90 11.65 -11.95
CA ARG A 49 -3.06 11.55 -12.83
C ARG A 49 -2.80 12.30 -14.14
N ALA A 50 -2.94 11.62 -15.27
CA ALA A 50 -2.93 12.26 -16.58
C ALA A 50 -4.26 12.99 -16.86
N PHE A 51 -4.21 14.06 -17.65
CA PHE A 51 -5.35 14.85 -18.09
C PHE A 51 -5.24 15.17 -19.60
N PRO A 52 -6.35 15.43 -20.31
CA PRO A 52 -6.31 15.75 -21.73
C PRO A 52 -5.74 17.16 -21.98
N GLU A 53 -5.05 17.34 -23.10
CA GLU A 53 -4.37 18.60 -23.45
C GLU A 53 -5.31 19.83 -23.46
N SER A 54 -6.60 19.64 -23.77
CA SER A 54 -7.63 20.68 -23.73
C SER A 54 -7.79 21.34 -22.35
N ARG A 55 -7.43 20.65 -21.26
CA ARG A 55 -7.49 21.17 -19.89
C ARG A 55 -6.29 22.03 -19.53
N ARG A 56 -5.15 21.87 -20.22
CA ARG A 56 -3.87 22.54 -19.94
C ARG A 56 -4.00 24.05 -19.68
N PRO A 57 -4.67 24.87 -20.52
CA PRO A 57 -4.73 26.32 -20.31
C PRO A 57 -5.56 26.69 -19.07
N ILE A 58 -6.67 26.00 -18.82
CA ILE A 58 -7.54 26.25 -17.66
C ILE A 58 -6.80 25.82 -16.39
N LEU A 59 -6.21 24.63 -16.42
CA LEU A 59 -5.50 24.08 -15.28
C LEU A 59 -4.30 24.95 -14.93
N GLN A 60 -3.53 25.43 -15.91
CA GLN A 60 -2.41 26.35 -15.69
C GLN A 60 -2.84 27.66 -15.04
N LYS A 61 -3.98 28.23 -15.45
CA LYS A 61 -4.53 29.46 -14.88
C LYS A 61 -4.97 29.28 -13.43
N ASP A 62 -5.65 28.18 -13.13
CA ASP A 62 -6.26 27.94 -11.82
C ASP A 62 -5.32 27.18 -10.86
N TRP A 63 -4.20 26.65 -11.34
CA TRP A 63 -3.23 25.85 -10.57
C TRP A 63 -2.73 26.52 -9.28
N PRO A 64 -2.40 27.84 -9.27
CA PRO A 64 -1.92 28.49 -8.05
C PRO A 64 -2.94 28.40 -6.91
N THR A 65 -4.23 28.52 -7.22
CA THR A 65 -5.34 28.41 -6.26
C THR A 65 -5.44 26.99 -5.72
N VAL A 66 -5.38 25.98 -6.59
CA VAL A 66 -5.40 24.56 -6.21
C VAL A 66 -4.22 24.23 -5.30
N LYS A 67 -3.03 24.70 -5.67
CA LYS A 67 -1.79 24.45 -4.92
C LYS A 67 -1.86 25.07 -3.52
N SER A 68 -2.26 26.33 -3.42
CA SER A 68 -2.38 27.02 -2.13
C SER A 68 -3.42 26.36 -1.21
N ALA A 69 -4.56 25.92 -1.78
CA ALA A 69 -5.55 25.17 -1.03
C ALA A 69 -4.96 23.87 -0.48
N LEU A 70 -4.35 23.04 -1.34
CA LEU A 70 -3.75 21.75 -0.94
C LEU A 70 -2.59 21.89 0.07
N GLU A 71 -1.74 22.91 -0.10
CA GLU A 71 -0.64 23.18 0.83
C GLU A 71 -1.15 23.48 2.25
N SER A 72 -2.33 24.12 2.38
CA SER A 72 -2.96 24.40 3.68
C SER A 72 -3.34 23.12 4.45
N TYR A 73 -3.63 22.03 3.73
CA TYR A 73 -3.91 20.71 4.31
C TYR A 73 -2.66 19.83 4.44
N GLY A 74 -1.49 20.30 4.01
CA GLY A 74 -0.24 19.55 4.02
C GLY A 74 -0.12 18.54 2.88
N ILE A 75 -0.75 18.81 1.74
CA ILE A 75 -0.61 18.01 0.52
C ILE A 75 0.23 18.81 -0.47
N SER A 76 1.34 18.23 -0.90
CA SER A 76 2.20 18.81 -1.93
C SER A 76 1.70 18.37 -3.30
N CYS A 77 1.53 19.29 -4.24
CA CYS A 77 1.13 18.95 -5.61
C CYS A 77 2.00 19.63 -6.67
N THR A 78 2.26 18.91 -7.75
CA THR A 78 3.02 19.37 -8.91
C THR A 78 2.25 19.16 -10.20
N LEU A 79 2.38 20.10 -11.13
CA LEU A 79 1.75 20.06 -12.44
C LEU A 79 2.84 19.95 -13.51
N ASN A 80 2.81 18.86 -14.27
CA ASN A 80 3.61 18.69 -15.46
C ASN A 80 2.76 18.99 -16.69
N LEU A 81 3.02 20.13 -17.31
CA LEU A 81 2.33 20.52 -18.53
C LEU A 81 2.78 19.70 -19.73
N VAL A 82 4.07 19.30 -19.83
CA VAL A 82 4.61 18.54 -20.97
C VAL A 82 3.98 17.15 -21.04
N GLU A 83 4.01 16.42 -19.93
CA GLU A 83 3.41 15.08 -19.80
C GLU A 83 1.89 15.11 -19.58
N CYS A 84 1.29 16.30 -19.53
CA CYS A 84 -0.11 16.52 -19.16
C CYS A 84 -0.53 15.70 -17.93
N SER A 85 0.25 15.77 -16.86
CA SER A 85 0.02 15.01 -15.63
C SER A 85 0.09 15.90 -14.38
N MET A 86 -0.75 15.59 -13.40
CA MET A 86 -0.75 16.19 -12.07
C MET A 86 -0.28 15.14 -11.08
N THR A 87 0.63 15.50 -10.18
CA THR A 87 1.10 14.61 -9.11
C THR A 87 0.80 15.23 -7.76
N ALA A 88 0.32 14.42 -6.82
CA ALA A 88 0.11 14.81 -5.43
C ALA A 88 0.83 13.84 -4.50
N SER A 89 1.49 14.38 -3.49
CA SER A 89 2.13 13.64 -2.41
C SER A 89 1.66 14.17 -1.07
N LEU A 90 1.40 13.24 -0.15
CA LEU A 90 1.10 13.61 1.22
C LEU A 90 2.40 14.07 1.89
N SER A 91 2.37 15.24 2.54
CA SER A 91 3.47 15.63 3.40
C SER A 91 3.30 14.97 4.77
N SER A 92 4.40 14.58 5.40
CA SER A 92 4.45 14.14 6.80
C SER A 92 3.82 15.14 7.79
N LYS A 93 3.65 16.41 7.37
CA LYS A 93 3.03 17.50 8.15
C LYS A 93 1.50 17.62 7.97
N ALA A 94 0.85 16.70 7.27
CA ALA A 94 -0.59 16.78 7.01
C ALA A 94 -1.39 16.82 8.32
N ARG A 95 -2.35 17.77 8.41
CA ARG A 95 -3.20 17.93 9.59
C ARG A 95 -4.33 16.89 9.57
N GLY A 96 -4.09 15.68 10.10
CA GLY A 96 -5.16 14.69 10.31
C GLY A 96 -4.75 13.26 9.96
N ASN A 97 -5.75 12.43 9.67
CA ASN A 97 -5.50 11.02 9.33
C ASN A 97 -4.90 10.91 7.91
N PRO A 98 -3.72 10.30 7.74
CA PRO A 98 -3.02 10.24 6.45
C PRO A 98 -3.79 9.48 5.37
N LEU A 99 -4.54 8.43 5.73
CA LEU A 99 -5.38 7.68 4.79
C LEU A 99 -6.48 8.57 4.18
N TYR A 100 -7.11 9.38 5.01
CA TYR A 100 -8.18 10.28 4.60
C TYR A 100 -7.66 11.38 3.67
N MET A 101 -6.50 11.96 3.99
CA MET A 101 -5.88 13.00 3.17
C MET A 101 -5.42 12.46 1.81
N ASN A 102 -4.87 11.24 1.78
CA ASN A 102 -4.48 10.58 0.53
C ASN A 102 -5.70 10.34 -0.37
N LEU A 103 -6.82 9.87 0.21
CA LEU A 103 -8.07 9.67 -0.53
C LEU A 103 -8.64 10.97 -1.09
N ARG A 104 -8.69 12.03 -0.27
CA ARG A 104 -9.16 13.37 -0.68
C ARG A 104 -8.31 13.95 -1.80
N ALA A 105 -6.97 13.83 -1.71
CA ALA A 105 -6.05 14.26 -2.77
C ALA A 105 -6.30 13.52 -4.09
N ARG A 106 -6.49 12.20 -4.05
CA ARG A 106 -6.78 11.37 -5.23
C ARG A 106 -8.11 11.76 -5.88
N MET A 107 -9.15 11.94 -5.07
CA MET A 107 -10.44 12.42 -5.57
C MET A 107 -10.30 13.79 -6.22
N LEU A 108 -9.54 14.70 -5.62
CA LEU A 108 -9.35 16.03 -6.18
C LEU A 108 -8.65 16.01 -7.54
N LEU A 109 -7.55 15.26 -7.67
CA LEU A 109 -6.85 15.10 -8.95
C LEU A 109 -7.76 14.48 -10.02
N LEU A 110 -8.63 13.53 -9.63
CA LEU A 110 -9.65 12.97 -10.51
C LEU A 110 -10.64 14.04 -10.97
N LEU A 111 -11.18 14.84 -10.04
CA LEU A 111 -12.12 15.92 -10.33
C LEU A 111 -11.52 16.96 -11.28
N LEU A 112 -10.25 17.34 -11.09
CA LEU A 112 -9.53 18.26 -11.98
C LEU A 112 -9.31 17.66 -13.37
N ALA A 113 -9.02 16.36 -13.47
CA ALA A 113 -8.80 15.68 -14.74
C ALA A 113 -10.09 15.57 -15.58
N ILE A 114 -11.24 15.28 -14.94
CA ILE A 114 -12.55 15.31 -15.60
C ILE A 114 -13.07 16.75 -15.80
N GLY A 115 -12.43 17.69 -15.10
CA GLY A 115 -12.54 19.14 -15.17
C GLY A 115 -13.78 19.74 -14.56
N VAL A 116 -14.03 19.26 -13.34
CA VAL A 116 -14.67 20.06 -12.30
C VAL A 116 -13.77 21.26 -12.00
N PRO A 117 -14.33 22.47 -11.92
CA PRO A 117 -13.55 23.69 -11.73
C PRO A 117 -12.92 23.78 -10.33
N ALA A 118 -11.73 24.39 -10.28
CA ALA A 118 -10.88 24.48 -9.10
C ALA A 118 -11.52 25.21 -7.89
N TYR A 119 -12.54 26.05 -8.08
CA TYR A 119 -13.20 26.69 -6.94
C TYR A 119 -13.92 25.68 -6.02
N MET A 120 -14.26 24.49 -6.52
CA MET A 120 -14.90 23.45 -5.70
C MET A 120 -13.90 22.73 -4.79
N VAL A 121 -12.58 22.94 -4.95
CA VAL A 121 -11.51 22.26 -4.18
C VAL A 121 -11.74 22.36 -2.67
N ASN A 122 -12.16 23.52 -2.16
CA ASN A 122 -12.39 23.74 -0.72
C ASN A 122 -13.55 22.93 -0.13
N ILE A 123 -14.54 22.53 -0.94
CA ILE A 123 -15.65 21.70 -0.46
C ILE A 123 -15.17 20.25 -0.26
N TYR A 124 -14.20 19.84 -1.07
CA TYR A 124 -13.64 18.50 -1.09
C TYR A 124 -12.39 18.33 -0.24
N LEU A 125 -12.01 19.29 0.62
CA LEU A 125 -10.92 19.15 1.58
C LEU A 125 -11.40 19.42 3.00
#